data_AF-A0A3P9LX83-F1
#
_entry.id   AF-A0A3P9LX83-F1
#
_cell.length_a   1.000
_cell.length_b   1.000
_cell.length_c   1.000
_cell.angle_alpha   90.00
_cell.angle_beta   90.00
_cell.angle_gamma   90.00
#
_symmetry.space_group_name_H-M   'P 1'
#
loop_
_entity.id
_entity.type
_entity.pdbx_description
1 polymer ?
#
loop_
_entity_poly.entity_id
_entity_poly.type
_entity_poly.pdbx_seq_one_letter_code
_entity_poly.pdbx_strand_id
1 'polypeptide(L)'
;MSGDDDTQEQTIADDLVVTKYKMGAEIANREWKLVTAATAGVSVLSLCEKGDALIVAETGKIFKREKDMKKGIAFPTCVSVNNCVCHHSPLKSDPDVILKDGDIVKIDLGVHVDGFISNVAHSFVVGDNPVTGRKADVIKAAHLCAEAALRLVKPGNQNTQVTEAWNKIAKSFKCSPIEGMLSHQLKQHVIDGEKTIIQNPTDQQKKDHEKAEFEVHEVYAVDVLISTGEGKAKDGGQRTTVYKRDPNKVYGLKMKTSRTFFSEMERRFDTMPFTLRYSL
;
A
#
# COMPACT_ATOMS: atom_id res chain seq x y z
N MET A 1 37.11 4.22 -1.49
CA MET A 1 37.38 2.83 -1.09
C MET A 1 36.13 2.05 -1.42
N SER A 2 36.20 1.35 -2.54
CA SER A 2 35.18 0.47 -3.10
C SER A 2 35.04 -0.76 -2.21
N GLY A 3 33.96 -0.81 -1.45
CA GLY A 3 33.43 -2.05 -0.92
C GLY A 3 32.20 -2.39 -1.75
N ASP A 4 32.41 -3.17 -2.81
CA ASP A 4 31.33 -4.01 -3.34
C ASP A 4 31.06 -5.04 -2.25
N ASP A 5 30.20 -4.67 -1.29
CA ASP A 5 29.59 -5.64 -0.40
C ASP A 5 28.55 -6.33 -1.27
N ASP A 6 28.91 -7.50 -1.77
CA ASP A 6 28.10 -8.41 -2.56
C ASP A 6 26.98 -8.95 -1.64
N THR A 7 26.11 -8.06 -1.14
CA THR A 7 24.99 -8.40 -0.29
C THR A 7 23.99 -9.15 -1.14
N GLN A 8 24.16 -10.46 -1.14
CA GLN A 8 23.23 -11.42 -1.72
C GLN A 8 21.82 -11.07 -1.24
N GLU A 9 20.89 -10.87 -2.20
CA GLU A 9 19.51 -10.51 -1.89
C GLU A 9 18.91 -11.53 -0.91
N GLN A 10 18.51 -11.08 0.27
CA GLN A 10 17.84 -11.94 1.25
C GLN A 10 16.41 -12.22 0.79
N THR A 11 16.06 -13.49 0.63
CA THR A 11 14.73 -13.92 0.15
C THR A 11 14.01 -14.77 1.19
N ILE A 12 12.74 -15.07 0.94
CA ILE A 12 11.94 -15.97 1.79
C ILE A 12 12.36 -17.46 1.68
N ALA A 13 13.49 -17.76 1.02
CA ALA A 13 14.16 -19.05 1.18
C ALA A 13 14.81 -19.20 2.57
N ASP A 14 15.06 -18.08 3.26
CA ASP A 14 15.55 -18.04 4.64
C ASP A 14 14.38 -17.91 5.65
N ASP A 15 14.34 -18.83 6.62
CA ASP A 15 13.34 -18.87 7.69
C ASP A 15 13.29 -17.57 8.53
N LEU A 16 14.44 -16.91 8.73
CA LEU A 16 14.51 -15.65 9.45
C LEU A 16 13.83 -14.53 8.66
N VAL A 17 13.98 -14.51 7.33
CA VAL A 17 13.29 -13.56 6.45
C VAL A 17 11.78 -13.78 6.52
N VAL A 18 11.32 -15.03 6.44
CA VAL A 18 9.90 -15.38 6.61
C VAL A 18 9.37 -14.91 7.97
N THR A 19 10.18 -15.06 9.03
CA THR A 19 9.81 -14.60 10.38
C THR A 19 9.63 -13.08 10.43
N LYS A 20 10.54 -12.30 9.81
CA LYS A 20 10.43 -10.84 9.74
C LYS A 20 9.17 -10.39 9.00
N TYR A 21 8.83 -11.02 7.86
CA TYR A 21 7.55 -10.77 7.16
C TYR A 21 6.34 -11.11 8.04
N LYS A 22 6.32 -12.28 8.69
CA LYS A 22 5.20 -12.68 9.56
C LYS A 22 4.98 -11.69 10.71
N MET A 23 6.06 -11.26 11.37
CA MET A 23 5.98 -10.28 12.45
C MET A 23 5.44 -8.92 11.95
N GLY A 24 5.91 -8.45 10.78
CA GLY A 24 5.36 -7.23 10.16
C GLY A 24 3.88 -7.36 9.84
N ALA A 25 3.46 -8.49 9.25
CA ALA A 25 2.07 -8.77 8.90
C ALA A 25 1.17 -8.90 10.14
N GLU A 26 1.64 -9.49 11.24
CA GLU A 26 0.91 -9.57 12.50
C GLU A 26 0.64 -8.19 13.09
N ILE A 27 1.63 -7.30 13.05
CA ILE A 27 1.46 -5.90 13.47
C ILE A 27 0.44 -5.21 12.56
N ALA A 28 0.63 -5.28 11.24
CA ALA A 28 -0.27 -4.66 10.27
C ALA A 28 -1.73 -5.11 10.45
N ASN A 29 -1.96 -6.42 10.65
CA ASN A 29 -3.29 -6.99 10.87
C ASN A 29 -3.93 -6.59 12.20
N ARG A 30 -3.14 -6.40 13.26
CA ARG A 30 -3.66 -5.93 14.55
C ARG A 30 -4.11 -4.48 14.45
N GLU A 31 -3.27 -3.63 13.86
CA GLU A 31 -3.56 -2.20 13.77
C GLU A 31 -4.72 -1.90 12.82
N TRP A 32 -4.77 -2.60 11.69
CA TRP A 32 -5.91 -2.54 10.78
C TRP A 32 -7.25 -2.74 11.51
N LYS A 33 -7.37 -3.79 12.35
CA LYS A 33 -8.61 -4.06 13.11
C LYS A 33 -9.01 -2.92 14.05
N LEU A 34 -8.03 -2.25 14.65
CA LEU A 34 -8.25 -1.13 15.57
C LEU A 34 -8.67 0.15 14.85
N VAL A 35 -8.26 0.33 13.59
CA VAL A 35 -8.69 1.45 12.75
C VAL A 35 -10.05 1.16 12.11
N THR A 36 -10.38 -0.10 11.77
CA THR A 36 -11.73 -0.48 11.28
C THR A 36 -12.83 -0.40 12.32
N ALA A 37 -12.50 -0.25 13.61
CA ALA A 37 -13.47 0.09 14.65
C ALA A 37 -13.99 1.55 14.54
N ALA A 38 -13.65 2.25 13.46
CA ALA A 38 -14.11 3.60 13.18
C ALA A 38 -15.62 3.65 12.97
N THR A 39 -16.27 4.52 13.74
CA THR A 39 -17.70 4.80 13.66
C THR A 39 -17.97 6.13 12.98
N ALA A 40 -19.23 6.43 12.68
CA ALA A 40 -19.64 7.76 12.26
C ALA A 40 -19.19 8.83 13.28
N GLY A 41 -18.83 10.01 12.79
CA GLY A 41 -18.32 11.13 13.60
C GLY A 41 -16.81 11.12 13.84
N VAL A 42 -16.10 10.06 13.46
CA VAL A 42 -14.64 9.98 13.62
C VAL A 42 -13.93 10.78 12.52
N SER A 43 -12.85 11.46 12.91
CA SER A 43 -11.95 12.22 12.02
C SER A 43 -11.01 11.29 11.26
N VAL A 44 -10.90 11.47 9.94
CA VAL A 44 -9.94 10.74 9.10
C VAL A 44 -8.50 11.09 9.49
N LEU A 45 -8.18 12.36 9.75
CA LEU A 45 -6.87 12.75 10.25
C LEU A 45 -6.51 12.00 11.54
N SER A 46 -7.44 11.91 12.50
CA SER A 46 -7.21 11.21 13.76
C SER A 46 -6.94 9.71 13.58
N LEU A 47 -7.60 9.07 12.62
CA LEU A 47 -7.40 7.66 12.29
C LEU A 47 -6.02 7.43 11.68
N CYS A 48 -5.61 8.30 10.77
CA CYS A 48 -4.28 8.27 10.19
C CYS A 48 -3.17 8.44 11.24
N GLU A 49 -3.28 9.44 12.13
CA GLU A 49 -2.31 9.66 13.21
C GLU A 49 -2.26 8.47 14.19
N LYS A 50 -3.43 7.90 14.51
CA LYS A 50 -3.53 6.72 15.38
C LYS A 50 -2.88 5.49 14.77
N GLY A 51 -3.18 5.15 13.52
CA GLY A 51 -2.60 3.98 12.86
C GLY A 51 -1.07 4.05 12.79
N ASP A 52 -0.56 5.22 12.41
CA ASP A 52 0.86 5.52 12.36
C ASP A 52 1.54 5.38 13.72
N ALA A 53 0.96 5.97 14.77
CA ALA A 53 1.50 5.90 16.14
C ALA A 53 1.55 4.45 16.67
N LEU A 54 0.53 3.65 16.34
CA LEU A 54 0.47 2.26 16.75
C LEU A 54 1.54 1.39 16.05
N ILE A 55 1.75 1.58 14.75
CA ILE A 55 2.82 0.88 14.02
C ILE A 55 4.19 1.17 14.66
N VAL A 56 4.50 2.43 14.96
CA VAL A 56 5.75 2.82 15.61
C VAL A 56 5.86 2.19 17.01
N ALA A 57 4.78 2.20 17.78
CA ALA A 57 4.78 1.63 19.13
C ALA A 57 5.00 0.11 19.12
N GLU A 58 4.33 -0.64 18.22
CA GLU A 58 4.46 -2.09 18.13
C GLU A 58 5.80 -2.54 17.55
N THR A 59 6.28 -1.88 16.49
CA THR A 59 7.60 -2.18 15.92
C THR A 59 8.74 -1.88 16.90
N GLY A 60 8.57 -0.90 17.79
CA GLY A 60 9.51 -0.65 18.90
C GLY A 60 9.59 -1.76 19.96
N LYS A 61 8.62 -2.70 19.99
CA LYS A 61 8.60 -3.81 20.95
C LYS A 61 9.40 -5.02 20.50
N ILE A 62 9.63 -5.17 19.20
CA ILE A 62 10.34 -6.31 18.60
C ILE A 62 11.81 -5.99 18.33
N PHE A 63 12.69 -6.98 18.25
CA PHE A 63 14.12 -6.82 17.92
C PHE A 63 14.83 -5.67 18.68
N LYS A 64 14.67 -5.64 20.01
CA LYS A 64 15.22 -4.56 20.86
C LYS A 64 16.73 -4.63 21.05
N ARG A 65 17.34 -5.79 20.79
CA ARG A 65 18.79 -5.99 20.97
C ARG A 65 19.56 -5.55 19.72
N GLU A 66 18.88 -5.53 18.59
CA GLU A 66 19.37 -5.17 17.25
C GLU A 66 19.17 -3.66 17.03
N LYS A 67 20.07 -2.85 17.61
CA LYS A 67 19.93 -1.38 17.64
C LYS A 67 19.91 -0.73 16.26
N ASP A 68 20.58 -1.34 15.28
CA ASP A 68 20.73 -0.80 13.93
C ASP A 68 19.65 -1.31 12.95
N MET A 69 18.79 -2.24 13.38
CA MET A 69 17.73 -2.78 12.54
C MET A 69 16.64 -1.75 12.30
N LYS A 70 16.44 -1.38 11.03
CA LYS A 70 15.37 -0.46 10.61
C LYS A 70 14.02 -1.16 10.66
N LYS A 71 13.04 -0.57 11.34
CA LYS A 71 11.67 -1.08 11.45
C LYS A 71 10.70 0.07 11.69
N GLY A 72 9.46 -0.10 11.26
CA GLY A 72 8.45 0.93 11.39
C GLY A 72 7.47 0.93 10.23
N ILE A 73 7.08 2.14 9.82
CA ILE A 73 6.08 2.38 8.78
C ILE A 73 6.72 2.14 7.40
N ALA A 74 6.17 1.19 6.65
CA ALA A 74 6.51 0.98 5.25
C ALA A 74 5.59 1.78 4.32
N PHE A 75 4.34 2.00 4.73
CA PHE A 75 3.40 2.87 4.03
C PHE A 75 2.54 3.59 5.06
N PRO A 76 2.47 4.94 5.03
CA PRO A 76 1.74 5.70 6.04
C PRO A 76 0.26 5.36 5.98
N THR A 77 -0.40 5.41 7.14
CA THR A 77 -1.83 5.14 7.23
C THR A 77 -2.60 6.14 6.39
N CYS A 78 -3.31 5.61 5.40
CA CYS A 78 -4.19 6.33 4.49
C CYS A 78 -5.64 5.86 4.69
N VAL A 79 -6.58 6.79 4.68
CA VAL A 79 -8.01 6.50 4.84
C VAL A 79 -8.79 7.21 3.74
N SER A 80 -9.12 6.47 2.69
CA SER A 80 -9.78 6.99 1.48
C SER A 80 -11.28 6.67 1.51
N VAL A 81 -12.12 7.71 1.49
CA VAL A 81 -13.58 7.58 1.67
C VAL A 81 -14.32 7.67 0.32
N ASN A 82 -15.31 6.80 0.12
CA ASN A 82 -16.19 6.74 -1.04
C ASN A 82 -15.42 6.75 -2.38
N ASN A 83 -15.60 7.79 -3.20
CA ASN A 83 -14.99 7.93 -4.53
C ASN A 83 -13.51 8.31 -4.51
N CYS A 84 -12.94 8.70 -3.35
CA CYS A 84 -11.49 8.85 -3.22
C CYS A 84 -10.84 7.47 -3.41
N VAL A 85 -9.94 7.32 -4.39
CA VAL A 85 -9.39 6.02 -4.77
C VAL A 85 -8.40 5.49 -3.74
N CYS A 86 -7.34 6.25 -3.45
CA CYS A 86 -6.24 5.84 -2.58
C CYS A 86 -5.53 7.05 -1.95
N HIS A 87 -4.54 6.77 -1.10
CA HIS A 87 -3.51 7.70 -0.62
C HIS A 87 -4.01 8.96 0.13
N HIS A 88 -5.22 8.92 0.71
CA HIS A 88 -5.70 10.06 1.48
C HIS A 88 -5.11 10.04 2.90
N SER A 89 -4.07 10.83 3.10
CA SER A 89 -3.33 11.01 4.36
C SER A 89 -3.26 12.51 4.67
N PRO A 90 -4.34 13.14 5.17
CA PRO A 90 -4.41 14.61 5.26
C PRO A 90 -3.37 15.18 6.24
N LEU A 91 -2.97 16.44 6.01
CA LEU A 91 -2.22 17.25 6.96
C LEU A 91 -3.15 17.93 7.97
N LYS A 92 -2.58 18.40 9.09
CA LYS A 92 -3.32 19.21 10.08
C LYS A 92 -3.87 20.51 9.51
N SER A 93 -3.26 21.03 8.45
CA SER A 93 -3.70 22.23 7.74
C SER A 93 -4.79 21.97 6.71
N ASP A 94 -4.98 20.71 6.31
CA ASP A 94 -5.93 20.36 5.28
C ASP A 94 -7.34 20.24 5.91
N PRO A 95 -8.42 20.52 5.16
CA PRO A 95 -9.77 20.26 5.63
C PRO A 95 -9.94 18.77 5.97
N ASP A 96 -10.35 18.49 7.20
CA ASP A 96 -10.54 17.12 7.66
C ASP A 96 -11.83 16.50 7.11
N VAL A 97 -11.84 15.18 6.99
CA VAL A 97 -12.98 14.39 6.57
C VAL A 97 -13.56 13.69 7.79
N ILE A 98 -14.82 13.98 8.09
CA ILE A 98 -15.55 13.31 9.18
C ILE A 98 -16.38 12.17 8.60
N LEU A 99 -16.15 10.96 9.11
CA LEU A 99 -16.86 9.75 8.65
C LEU A 99 -18.35 9.84 8.94
N LYS A 100 -19.17 9.35 8.02
CA LYS A 100 -20.63 9.30 8.13
C LYS A 100 -21.12 7.87 8.06
N ASP A 101 -22.28 7.62 8.65
CA ASP A 101 -22.97 6.33 8.51
C ASP A 101 -23.20 6.02 7.03
N GLY A 102 -22.88 4.79 6.65
CA GLY A 102 -22.95 4.30 5.28
C GLY A 102 -21.75 4.66 4.39
N ASP A 103 -20.75 5.43 4.83
CA ASP A 103 -19.56 5.69 4.00
C ASP A 103 -18.80 4.39 3.70
N ILE A 104 -18.32 4.22 2.45
CA ILE A 104 -17.30 3.20 2.16
C ILE A 104 -15.95 3.78 2.56
N VAL A 105 -15.26 3.11 3.47
CA VAL A 105 -13.94 3.51 3.96
C VAL A 105 -12.91 2.49 3.54
N LYS A 106 -11.81 2.97 2.96
CA LYS A 106 -10.65 2.19 2.56
C LYS A 106 -9.49 2.58 3.44
N ILE A 107 -9.03 1.67 4.29
CA ILE A 107 -7.82 1.86 5.12
C ILE A 107 -6.68 1.13 4.43
N ASP A 108 -5.54 1.80 4.29
CA ASP A 108 -4.31 1.25 3.73
C ASP A 108 -3.12 1.65 4.60
N LEU A 109 -2.29 0.69 4.96
CA LEU A 109 -1.08 0.87 5.76
C LEU A 109 -0.04 -0.21 5.45
N GLY A 110 1.21 0.08 5.80
CA GLY A 110 2.32 -0.85 5.62
C GLY A 110 3.27 -0.82 6.80
N VAL A 111 3.78 -1.99 7.16
CA VAL A 111 4.79 -2.19 8.20
C VAL A 111 6.02 -2.82 7.57
N HIS A 112 7.22 -2.42 7.99
CA HIS A 112 8.43 -3.17 7.65
C HIS A 112 9.24 -3.55 8.88
N VAL A 113 9.92 -4.69 8.78
CA VAL A 113 10.91 -5.16 9.74
C VAL A 113 12.16 -5.50 8.94
N ASP A 114 13.26 -4.79 9.22
CA ASP A 114 14.54 -4.93 8.52
C ASP A 114 14.44 -4.76 6.99
N GLY A 115 13.50 -3.92 6.56
CA GLY A 115 13.23 -3.67 5.14
C GLY A 115 12.28 -4.66 4.47
N PHE A 116 11.85 -5.73 5.14
CA PHE A 116 10.83 -6.65 4.63
C PHE A 116 9.43 -6.12 4.90
N ILE A 117 8.65 -5.93 3.83
CA ILE A 117 7.44 -5.10 3.83
C ILE A 117 6.17 -5.96 3.93
N SER A 118 5.23 -5.53 4.74
CA SER A 118 3.89 -6.12 4.86
C SER A 118 2.85 -5.01 4.70
N ASN A 119 2.24 -4.92 3.52
CA ASN A 119 1.14 -4.02 3.22
C ASN A 119 -0.21 -4.70 3.43
N VAL A 120 -1.20 -3.92 3.89
CA VAL A 120 -2.59 -4.35 3.97
C VAL A 120 -3.52 -3.20 3.68
N ALA A 121 -4.52 -3.46 2.84
CA ALA A 121 -5.63 -2.56 2.60
C ALA A 121 -6.96 -3.28 2.79
N HIS A 122 -7.98 -2.56 3.25
CA HIS A 122 -9.31 -3.11 3.48
C HIS A 122 -10.41 -2.09 3.25
N SER A 123 -11.51 -2.56 2.67
CA SER A 123 -12.73 -1.77 2.44
C SER A 123 -13.86 -2.26 3.32
N PHE A 124 -14.52 -1.35 4.04
CA PHE A 124 -15.72 -1.62 4.82
C PHE A 124 -16.72 -0.47 4.70
N VAL A 125 -17.95 -0.69 5.17
CA VAL A 125 -18.96 0.36 5.26
C VAL A 125 -19.10 0.77 6.72
N VAL A 126 -19.14 2.07 6.99
CA VAL A 126 -19.38 2.60 8.35
C VAL A 126 -20.83 2.31 8.75
N GLY A 127 -21.01 1.75 9.94
CA GLY A 127 -22.32 1.35 10.48
C GLY A 127 -22.60 -0.15 10.36
N ASP A 128 -23.62 -0.63 11.07
CA ASP A 128 -23.91 -2.06 11.24
C ASP A 128 -25.01 -2.58 10.29
N ASN A 129 -25.54 -1.71 9.43
CA ASN A 129 -26.65 -2.07 8.54
C ASN A 129 -26.16 -2.97 7.40
N PRO A 130 -26.95 -3.99 6.99
CA PRO A 130 -26.64 -4.79 5.82
C PRO A 130 -26.43 -3.92 4.56
N VAL A 131 -25.28 -4.10 3.92
CA VAL A 131 -24.91 -3.33 2.73
C VAL A 131 -25.58 -3.94 1.50
N THR A 132 -26.22 -3.11 0.69
CA THR A 132 -26.88 -3.52 -0.56
C THR A 132 -26.54 -2.58 -1.72
N GLY A 133 -27.03 -2.91 -2.93
CA GLY A 133 -26.85 -2.09 -4.13
C GLY A 133 -25.38 -1.96 -4.56
N ARG A 134 -25.04 -0.81 -5.17
CA ARG A 134 -23.71 -0.59 -5.79
C ARG A 134 -22.54 -0.70 -4.81
N LYS A 135 -22.76 -0.40 -3.53
CA LYS A 135 -21.74 -0.56 -2.47
C LYS A 135 -21.43 -2.04 -2.23
N ALA A 136 -22.46 -2.89 -2.16
CA ALA A 136 -22.29 -4.32 -2.03
C ALA A 136 -21.64 -4.93 -3.29
N ASP A 137 -22.08 -4.50 -4.48
CA ASP A 137 -21.55 -4.97 -5.76
C ASP A 137 -20.03 -4.77 -5.84
N VAL A 138 -19.56 -3.54 -5.58
CA VAL A 138 -18.14 -3.20 -5.74
C VAL A 138 -17.26 -3.85 -4.68
N ILE A 139 -17.73 -3.92 -3.43
CA ILE A 139 -17.00 -4.60 -2.35
C ILE A 139 -16.91 -6.10 -2.65
N LYS A 140 -17.99 -6.73 -3.12
CA LYS A 140 -18.00 -8.15 -3.47
C LYS A 140 -17.11 -8.43 -4.69
N ALA A 141 -17.14 -7.56 -5.71
CA ALA A 141 -16.28 -7.65 -6.87
C ALA A 141 -14.80 -7.56 -6.47
N ALA A 142 -14.41 -6.56 -5.67
CA ALA A 142 -13.04 -6.41 -5.19
C ALA A 142 -12.58 -7.61 -4.37
N HIS A 143 -13.43 -8.12 -3.46
CA HIS A 143 -13.11 -9.30 -2.67
C HIS A 143 -12.91 -10.55 -3.55
N LEU A 144 -13.78 -10.79 -4.54
CA LEU A 144 -13.61 -11.93 -5.46
C LEU A 144 -12.39 -11.77 -6.36
N CYS A 145 -12.03 -10.55 -6.75
CA CYS A 145 -10.78 -10.26 -7.43
C CYS A 145 -9.56 -10.60 -6.55
N ALA A 146 -9.59 -10.25 -5.26
CA ALA A 146 -8.55 -10.61 -4.31
C ALA A 146 -8.44 -12.14 -4.14
N GLU A 147 -9.57 -12.84 -4.00
CA GLU A 147 -9.62 -14.32 -3.96
C GLU A 147 -9.08 -14.97 -5.24
N ALA A 148 -9.38 -14.39 -6.41
CA ALA A 148 -8.83 -14.87 -7.68
C ALA A 148 -7.31 -14.68 -7.73
N ALA A 149 -6.80 -13.52 -7.33
CA ALA A 149 -5.36 -13.26 -7.29
C ALA A 149 -4.65 -14.22 -6.32
N LEU A 150 -5.22 -14.49 -5.13
CA LEU A 150 -4.70 -15.47 -4.18
C LEU A 150 -4.49 -16.87 -4.79
N ARG A 151 -5.28 -17.25 -5.79
CA ARG A 151 -5.20 -18.56 -6.47
C ARG A 151 -4.34 -18.53 -7.74
N LEU A 152 -4.19 -17.36 -8.35
CA LEU A 152 -3.51 -17.18 -9.64
C LEU A 152 -2.07 -16.67 -9.50
N VAL A 153 -1.73 -15.93 -8.44
CA VAL A 153 -0.37 -15.47 -8.15
C VAL A 153 0.39 -16.62 -7.50
N LYS A 154 1.00 -17.47 -8.35
CA LYS A 154 1.78 -18.63 -7.95
C LYS A 154 2.86 -18.93 -8.99
N PRO A 155 3.94 -19.62 -8.63
CA PRO A 155 5.00 -19.95 -9.57
C PRO A 155 4.50 -20.62 -10.85
N GLY A 156 5.03 -20.21 -12.00
CA GLY A 156 4.65 -20.72 -13.32
C GLY A 156 3.45 -20.02 -13.98
N ASN A 157 2.69 -19.22 -13.24
CA ASN A 157 1.63 -18.39 -13.80
C ASN A 157 2.18 -17.03 -14.26
N GLN A 158 1.44 -16.35 -15.13
CA GLN A 158 1.79 -15.02 -15.62
C GLN A 158 0.88 -13.93 -15.04
N ASN A 159 1.44 -12.72 -14.89
CA ASN A 159 0.69 -11.53 -14.45
C ASN A 159 -0.56 -11.25 -15.29
N THR A 160 -0.51 -11.50 -16.60
CA THR A 160 -1.63 -11.32 -17.54
C THR A 160 -2.87 -12.15 -17.17
N GLN A 161 -2.69 -13.35 -16.63
CA GLN A 161 -3.80 -14.21 -16.21
C GLN A 161 -4.61 -13.58 -15.06
N VAL A 162 -3.92 -12.90 -14.15
CA VAL A 162 -4.54 -12.18 -13.03
C VAL A 162 -5.32 -10.98 -13.55
N THR A 163 -4.70 -10.17 -14.42
CA THR A 163 -5.35 -9.00 -15.06
C THR A 163 -6.64 -9.39 -15.80
N GLU A 164 -6.61 -10.47 -16.57
CA GLU A 164 -7.78 -10.97 -17.30
C GLU A 164 -8.90 -11.47 -16.37
N ALA A 165 -8.53 -12.18 -15.30
CA ALA A 165 -9.50 -12.66 -14.31
C ALA A 165 -10.20 -11.50 -13.60
N TRP A 166 -9.46 -10.47 -13.18
CA TRP A 166 -10.03 -9.28 -12.55
C TRP A 166 -11.04 -8.57 -13.45
N ASN A 167 -10.74 -8.39 -14.74
CA ASN A 167 -11.67 -7.78 -15.69
C ASN A 167 -12.97 -8.58 -15.83
N LYS A 168 -12.87 -9.93 -15.91
CA LYS A 168 -14.05 -10.80 -16.00
C LYS A 168 -14.91 -10.71 -14.74
N ILE A 169 -14.29 -10.78 -13.56
CA ILE A 169 -14.99 -10.72 -12.26
C ILE A 169 -15.66 -9.36 -12.08
N ALA A 170 -14.94 -8.26 -12.24
CA ALA A 170 -15.50 -6.92 -12.06
C ALA A 170 -16.70 -6.67 -12.99
N LYS A 171 -16.61 -7.12 -14.26
CA LYS A 171 -17.70 -7.00 -15.24
C LYS A 171 -18.97 -7.73 -14.80
N SER A 172 -18.87 -8.88 -14.13
CA SER A 172 -20.04 -9.62 -13.58
C SER A 172 -20.84 -8.80 -12.57
N PHE A 173 -20.21 -7.81 -11.92
CA PHE A 173 -20.85 -6.89 -10.96
C PHE A 173 -21.09 -5.49 -11.56
N LYS A 174 -21.00 -5.34 -12.89
CA LYS A 174 -21.07 -4.03 -13.59
C LYS A 174 -20.08 -3.02 -13.00
N CYS A 175 -18.90 -3.48 -12.61
CA CYS A 175 -17.82 -2.68 -12.06
C CYS A 175 -16.61 -2.76 -13.00
N SER A 176 -15.64 -1.86 -12.79
CA SER A 176 -14.41 -1.80 -13.57
C SER A 176 -13.20 -1.69 -12.64
N PRO A 177 -12.13 -2.48 -12.82
CA PRO A 177 -10.88 -2.22 -12.14
C PRO A 177 -10.33 -0.84 -12.55
N ILE A 178 -9.65 -0.15 -11.64
CA ILE A 178 -9.03 1.14 -11.95
C ILE A 178 -7.91 0.92 -12.96
N GLU A 179 -7.96 1.66 -14.06
CA GLU A 179 -7.02 1.60 -15.18
C GLU A 179 -5.59 1.95 -14.74
N GLY A 180 -4.64 1.08 -15.06
CA GLY A 180 -3.20 1.32 -14.91
C GLY A 180 -2.64 1.17 -13.49
N MET A 181 -3.44 0.78 -12.49
CA MET A 181 -2.94 0.53 -11.14
C MET A 181 -2.07 -0.72 -11.10
N LEU A 182 -1.01 -0.70 -10.29
CA LEU A 182 0.00 -1.76 -10.23
C LEU A 182 0.01 -2.45 -8.85
N SER A 183 0.03 -3.77 -8.86
CA SER A 183 0.52 -4.58 -7.74
C SER A 183 2.00 -4.86 -7.93
N HIS A 184 2.82 -4.67 -6.89
CA HIS A 184 4.27 -4.74 -6.99
C HIS A 184 4.85 -6.00 -6.33
N GLN A 185 5.93 -6.51 -6.93
CA GLN A 185 6.87 -7.38 -6.23
C GLN A 185 7.52 -6.59 -5.08
N LEU A 186 7.73 -7.26 -3.96
CA LEU A 186 8.42 -6.73 -2.79
C LEU A 186 9.76 -7.41 -2.64
N LYS A 187 10.79 -6.61 -2.31
CA LYS A 187 12.12 -7.08 -1.90
C LYS A 187 12.55 -6.35 -0.63
N GLN A 188 13.68 -6.72 -0.06
CA GLN A 188 14.22 -6.00 1.09
C GLN A 188 14.49 -4.53 0.70
N HIS A 189 13.87 -3.59 1.42
CA HIS A 189 13.94 -2.14 1.17
C HIS A 189 13.34 -1.65 -0.16
N VAL A 190 12.63 -2.50 -0.91
CA VAL A 190 12.01 -2.16 -2.20
C VAL A 190 10.52 -2.50 -2.16
N ILE A 191 9.69 -1.47 -2.11
CA ILE A 191 8.22 -1.59 -2.11
C ILE A 191 7.63 -1.70 -3.51
N ASP A 192 8.38 -1.27 -4.52
CA ASP A 192 7.97 -1.11 -5.91
C ASP A 192 8.91 -1.87 -6.85
N GLY A 193 9.03 -3.18 -6.62
CA GLY A 193 9.79 -4.08 -7.47
C GLY A 193 9.30 -4.08 -8.92
N GLU A 194 10.20 -4.51 -9.81
CA GLU A 194 10.03 -4.39 -11.27
C GLU A 194 8.89 -5.27 -11.80
N LYS A 195 8.78 -6.51 -11.31
CA LYS A 195 7.67 -7.39 -11.68
C LYS A 195 6.36 -6.88 -11.08
N THR A 196 5.39 -6.61 -11.95
CA THR A 196 4.11 -6.02 -11.54
C THR A 196 2.91 -6.70 -12.19
N ILE A 197 1.75 -6.57 -11.56
CA ILE A 197 0.44 -6.93 -12.12
C ILE A 197 -0.32 -5.64 -12.39
N ILE A 198 -0.73 -5.42 -13.64
CA ILE A 198 -1.45 -4.20 -14.05
C ILE A 198 -2.97 -4.43 -14.07
N GLN A 199 -3.74 -3.50 -13.52
CA GLN A 199 -5.20 -3.51 -13.54
C GLN A 199 -5.73 -2.80 -14.80
N ASN A 200 -6.64 -3.45 -15.52
CA ASN A 200 -7.41 -2.89 -16.64
C ASN A 200 -6.57 -1.94 -17.56
N PRO A 201 -5.44 -2.39 -18.12
CA PRO A 201 -4.55 -1.50 -18.86
C PRO A 201 -5.17 -1.02 -20.18
N THR A 202 -4.85 0.22 -20.55
CA THR A 202 -5.07 0.73 -21.92
C THR A 202 -4.25 -0.05 -22.95
N ASP A 203 -4.56 0.10 -24.23
CA ASP A 203 -3.80 -0.57 -25.29
C ASP A 203 -2.34 -0.11 -25.36
N GLN A 204 -2.04 1.12 -24.97
CA GLN A 204 -0.67 1.60 -24.85
C GLN A 204 0.03 0.98 -23.64
N GLN A 205 -0.60 1.02 -22.47
CA GLN A 205 -0.05 0.40 -21.26
C GLN A 205 0.16 -1.11 -21.42
N LYS A 206 -0.70 -1.83 -22.16
CA LYS A 206 -0.50 -3.26 -22.45
C LYS A 206 0.77 -3.54 -23.26
N LYS A 207 1.19 -2.60 -24.12
CA LYS A 207 2.42 -2.73 -24.92
C LYS A 207 3.66 -2.40 -24.10
N ASP A 208 3.54 -1.42 -23.21
CA ASP A 208 4.65 -0.92 -22.40
C ASP A 208 4.86 -1.74 -21.12
N HIS A 209 3.81 -2.42 -20.63
CA HIS A 209 3.86 -3.25 -19.44
C HIS A 209 4.46 -4.62 -19.76
N GLU A 210 5.51 -4.98 -19.02
CA GLU A 210 6.22 -6.23 -19.21
C GLU A 210 5.41 -7.42 -18.70
N LYS A 211 5.34 -8.47 -19.53
CA LYS A 211 4.80 -9.76 -19.10
C LYS A 211 5.82 -10.45 -18.22
N ALA A 212 5.40 -10.83 -17.02
CA ALA A 212 6.24 -11.51 -16.06
C ALA A 212 5.61 -12.85 -15.65
N GLU A 213 6.47 -13.85 -15.50
CA GLU A 213 6.15 -15.11 -14.83
C GLU A 213 6.51 -14.99 -13.34
N PHE A 214 5.61 -15.48 -12.48
CA PHE A 214 5.86 -15.57 -11.05
C PHE A 214 6.81 -16.73 -10.76
N GLU A 215 7.72 -16.53 -9.80
CA GLU A 215 8.75 -17.49 -9.42
C GLU A 215 8.64 -17.88 -7.94
N VAL A 216 9.28 -18.99 -7.57
CA VAL A 216 9.38 -19.41 -6.17
C VAL A 216 10.23 -18.40 -5.41
N HIS A 217 9.89 -18.17 -4.14
CA HIS A 217 10.55 -17.23 -3.24
C HIS A 217 10.39 -15.73 -3.57
N GLU A 218 9.49 -15.37 -4.48
CA GLU A 218 9.06 -13.99 -4.66
C GLU A 218 7.96 -13.60 -3.66
N VAL A 219 7.90 -12.31 -3.34
CA VAL A 219 6.85 -11.72 -2.49
C VAL A 219 6.14 -10.64 -3.28
N TYR A 220 4.81 -10.53 -3.15
CA TYR A 220 4.00 -9.53 -3.84
C TYR A 220 3.03 -8.83 -2.88
N ALA A 221 2.91 -7.51 -3.02
CA ALA A 221 1.79 -6.75 -2.51
C ALA A 221 0.72 -6.67 -3.60
N VAL A 222 -0.28 -7.57 -3.51
CA VAL A 222 -1.42 -7.58 -4.42
C VAL A 222 -2.42 -6.51 -4.00
N ASP A 223 -2.64 -5.52 -4.87
CA ASP A 223 -3.56 -4.41 -4.66
C ASP A 223 -4.70 -4.44 -5.68
N VAL A 224 -5.94 -4.37 -5.18
CA VAL A 224 -7.17 -4.55 -5.96
C VAL A 224 -8.07 -3.33 -5.76
N LEU A 225 -8.22 -2.55 -6.83
CA LEU A 225 -8.94 -1.28 -6.82
C LEU A 225 -10.07 -1.36 -7.84
N ILE A 226 -11.30 -1.57 -7.36
CA ILE A 226 -12.48 -1.70 -8.22
C ILE A 226 -13.39 -0.49 -8.04
N SER A 227 -13.90 0.04 -9.16
CA SER A 227 -14.84 1.15 -9.20
C SER A 227 -16.22 0.71 -9.65
N THR A 228 -17.25 1.35 -9.09
CA THR A 228 -18.62 1.26 -9.62
C THR A 228 -18.81 2.01 -10.93
N GLY A 229 -17.87 2.88 -11.30
CA GLY A 229 -17.90 3.73 -12.51
C GLY A 229 -16.97 3.23 -13.61
N GLU A 230 -16.43 4.16 -14.41
CA GLU A 230 -15.63 3.83 -15.60
C GLU A 230 -14.24 3.24 -15.31
N GLY A 231 -13.77 3.28 -14.07
CA GLY A 231 -12.42 2.83 -13.72
C GLY A 231 -11.31 3.82 -14.09
N LYS A 232 -11.64 5.05 -14.48
CA LYS A 232 -10.65 6.08 -14.86
C LYS A 232 -10.43 7.06 -13.71
N ALA A 233 -9.47 6.75 -12.85
CA ALA A 233 -9.07 7.65 -11.77
C ALA A 233 -8.47 8.95 -12.33
N LYS A 234 -8.79 10.08 -11.70
CA LYS A 234 -8.26 11.40 -12.05
C LYS A 234 -7.89 12.13 -10.77
N ASP A 235 -6.86 12.96 -10.85
CA ASP A 235 -6.55 13.89 -9.78
C ASP A 235 -7.72 14.89 -9.58
N GLY A 236 -8.10 15.09 -8.32
CA GLY A 236 -9.21 15.96 -7.94
C GLY A 236 -8.77 17.34 -7.42
N GLY A 237 -7.49 17.70 -7.55
CA GLY A 237 -6.91 18.92 -6.99
C GLY A 237 -6.57 18.83 -5.50
N GLN A 238 -6.66 17.65 -4.88
CA GLN A 238 -6.20 17.43 -3.51
C GLN A 238 -4.67 17.45 -3.46
N ARG A 239 -4.13 17.97 -2.36
CA ARG A 239 -2.69 17.99 -2.12
C ARG A 239 -2.16 16.56 -1.96
N THR A 240 -1.13 16.21 -2.71
CA THR A 240 -0.33 15.01 -2.44
C THR A 240 0.44 15.17 -1.13
N THR A 241 0.25 14.25 -0.20
CA THR A 241 0.90 14.27 1.11
C THR A 241 1.82 13.07 1.33
N VAL A 242 1.69 12.01 0.53
CA VAL A 242 2.53 10.81 0.60
C VAL A 242 3.58 10.85 -0.50
N TYR A 243 4.84 10.69 -0.12
CA TYR A 243 5.99 10.71 -1.01
C TYR A 243 6.91 9.52 -0.71
N LYS A 244 7.73 9.16 -1.69
CA LYS A 244 8.79 8.15 -1.56
C LYS A 244 10.06 8.70 -2.18
N ARG A 245 11.22 8.41 -1.57
CA ARG A 245 12.51 8.68 -2.19
C ARG A 245 12.79 7.66 -3.30
N ASP A 246 13.21 8.16 -4.45
CA ASP A 246 13.77 7.36 -5.54
C ASP A 246 15.30 7.32 -5.40
N PRO A 247 15.91 6.19 -4.96
CA PRO A 247 17.35 6.10 -4.75
C PRO A 247 18.15 6.19 -6.06
N ASN A 248 17.52 5.94 -7.21
CA ASN A 248 18.17 5.98 -8.52
C ASN A 248 18.29 7.39 -9.10
N LYS A 249 17.68 8.39 -8.45
CA LYS A 249 17.74 9.80 -8.87
C LYS A 249 18.58 10.61 -7.91
N VAL A 250 19.72 11.08 -8.40
CA VAL A 250 20.63 11.96 -7.67
C VAL A 250 20.56 13.36 -8.24
N TYR A 251 20.31 14.35 -7.38
CA TYR A 251 20.29 15.76 -7.75
C TYR A 251 20.87 16.65 -6.65
N GLY A 252 21.76 17.58 -7.03
CA GLY A 252 22.36 18.55 -6.12
C GLY A 252 21.40 19.66 -5.71
N LEU A 253 20.63 19.46 -4.63
CA LEU A 253 19.65 20.43 -4.14
C LEU A 253 20.30 21.76 -3.75
N LYS A 254 19.81 22.86 -4.34
CA LYS A 254 20.37 24.21 -4.16
C LYS A 254 19.96 24.88 -2.86
N MET A 255 18.71 24.72 -2.42
CA MET A 255 18.19 25.36 -1.21
C MET A 255 18.60 24.59 0.05
N LYS A 256 19.00 25.33 1.10
CA LYS A 256 19.35 24.73 2.40
C LYS A 256 18.18 23.95 3.00
N THR A 257 16.98 24.51 2.93
CA THR A 257 15.75 23.87 3.41
C THR A 257 15.49 22.53 2.73
N SER A 258 15.63 22.45 1.40
CA SER A 258 15.47 21.20 0.65
C SER A 258 16.51 20.15 1.05
N ARG A 259 17.78 20.54 1.23
CA ARG A 259 18.83 19.61 1.71
C ARG A 259 18.52 19.08 3.09
N THR A 260 18.15 19.96 4.04
CA THR A 260 17.78 19.55 5.39
C THR A 260 16.61 18.57 5.38
N PHE A 261 15.55 18.89 4.64
CA PHE A 261 14.38 18.02 4.49
C PHE A 261 14.77 16.66 3.90
N PHE A 262 15.52 16.65 2.80
CA PHE A 262 15.94 15.41 2.13
C PHE A 262 16.77 14.51 3.06
N SER A 263 17.76 15.08 3.77
CA SER A 263 18.58 14.33 4.73
C SER A 263 17.76 13.81 5.91
N GLU A 264 16.75 14.55 6.37
CA GLU A 264 15.86 14.06 7.42
C GLU A 264 15.01 12.87 6.95
N MET A 265 14.40 12.97 5.77
CA MET A 265 13.56 11.91 5.20
C MET A 265 14.38 10.65 4.90
N GLU A 266 15.57 10.79 4.33
CA GLU A 266 16.51 9.68 4.12
C GLU A 266 16.86 8.97 5.43
N ARG A 267 17.19 9.73 6.48
CA ARG A 267 17.54 9.14 7.78
C ARG A 267 16.36 8.42 8.41
N ARG A 268 15.14 8.95 8.29
CA ARG A 268 13.95 8.44 8.98
C ARG A 268 13.24 7.30 8.24
N PHE A 269 13.14 7.41 6.93
CA PHE A 269 12.30 6.52 6.11
C PHE A 269 13.11 5.81 5.01
N ASP A 270 14.34 6.23 4.74
CA ASP A 270 15.19 5.64 3.71
C ASP A 270 14.50 5.67 2.34
N THR A 271 14.12 4.49 1.83
CA THR A 271 13.36 4.31 0.57
C THR A 271 11.87 4.06 0.80
N MET A 272 11.39 4.00 2.05
CA MET A 272 9.98 3.76 2.35
C MET A 272 9.12 5.00 2.08
N PRO A 273 7.89 4.84 1.56
CA PRO A 273 6.90 5.89 1.54
C PRO A 273 6.67 6.54 2.91
N PHE A 274 6.49 7.86 2.93
CA PHE A 274 6.24 8.65 4.11
C PHE A 274 5.21 9.76 3.84
N THR A 275 4.55 10.24 4.89
CA THR A 275 3.61 11.37 4.81
C THR A 275 4.27 12.66 5.30
N LEU A 276 3.90 13.79 4.68
CA LEU A 276 4.32 15.13 5.10
C LEU A 276 3.78 15.54 6.49
N ARG A 277 2.90 14.75 7.13
CA ARG A 277 2.58 14.97 8.56
C ARG A 277 3.82 14.89 9.46
N TYR A 278 4.86 14.19 9.02
CA TYR A 278 6.11 14.05 9.76
C TYR A 278 7.11 15.17 9.53
N SER A 279 6.87 16.06 8.56
CA SER A 279 7.71 17.22 8.34
C SER A 279 7.25 18.39 9.20
N LEU A 280 8.19 18.92 10.00
CA LEU A 280 8.03 20.12 10.81
C LEU A 280 7.98 21.38 9.94
#